data_AF-G0N238-F1
#
_entry.id   AF-G0N238-F1
#
_cell.length_a   1.000
_cell.length_b   1.000
_cell.length_c   1.000
_cell.angle_alpha   90.00
_cell.angle_beta   90.00
_cell.angle_gamma   90.00
#
_symmetry.space_group_name_H-M   'P 1'
#
loop_
_entity.id
_entity.type
_entity.pdbx_description
1 polymer ?
#
loop_
_entity_poly.entity_id
_entity_poly.type
_entity_poly.pdbx_seq_one_letter_code
_entity_poly.pdbx_strand_id
1 'polypeptide(L)'
;MKQNGRCRKRRLLPEVVFILLLAVFVKPTLSSSKAAPEAQLTDVELKCPEDWIRLGTKCYLPFNIHQSWPFALTTCQRYGSTLAKIQTGNENQFIASLLSKPGKSTDIKEYWIGLTVEVLDDDELYVWSDGTPTSRYVGFWRQDQPNHLNGTCALGKVERKDLEWRLETCNLLRRFVCERAACVQGSYFCSSGSCISESKKCNGYNDCDDGSDEQNCPQAFQPNCRTYEKGESGVLSSPNYPNSYDPNLNCRHVLEGPINSRIELTIEHFETEPDFDVMTILDGGPAENSTIVIKRLSGSLDTAQTITSSTNMMIVQFRTDAQSNARGWQLKWRAVPFTCGGHYTAQAYIQSFVSPGYPKTFSNGAECVWTVETTPGQVVSLVFGHSSIV
;
A
#
# COMPACT_ATOMS: atom_id res chain seq x y z
N MET A 1 -65.07 -54.23 17.08
CA MET A 1 -65.32 -52.86 16.61
C MET A 1 -64.59 -51.88 17.51
N LYS A 2 -63.86 -50.93 16.90
CA LYS A 2 -63.44 -49.59 17.35
C LYS A 2 -63.73 -49.18 18.81
N GLN A 3 -62.75 -48.58 19.51
CA GLN A 3 -62.52 -47.12 19.49
C GLN A 3 -61.30 -46.70 20.33
N ASN A 4 -60.66 -45.62 19.86
CA ASN A 4 -59.48 -44.93 20.38
C ASN A 4 -59.82 -43.90 21.48
N GLY A 5 -58.85 -43.59 22.34
CA GLY A 5 -58.82 -42.38 23.17
C GLY A 5 -57.46 -42.12 23.85
N ARG A 6 -56.75 -41.07 23.41
CA ARG A 6 -55.45 -40.49 23.86
C ARG A 6 -55.42 -40.17 25.39
N CYS A 7 -54.32 -39.86 26.12
CA CYS A 7 -53.05 -39.17 25.84
C CYS A 7 -52.16 -39.21 27.11
N ARG A 8 -50.81 -39.26 27.00
CA ARG A 8 -49.84 -38.27 27.57
C ARG A 8 -48.38 -38.76 27.46
N LYS A 9 -47.52 -37.82 27.02
CA LYS A 9 -46.08 -37.96 26.78
C LYS A 9 -45.27 -38.23 28.05
N ARG A 10 -44.29 -39.14 27.97
CA ARG A 10 -43.07 -39.15 28.80
C ARG A 10 -41.85 -39.02 27.88
N ARG A 11 -40.89 -38.19 28.28
CA ARG A 11 -39.54 -38.06 27.70
C ARG A 11 -38.79 -39.38 27.86
N LEU A 12 -38.08 -39.80 26.82
CA LEU A 12 -36.99 -40.78 26.86
C LEU A 12 -35.90 -40.32 25.88
N LEU A 13 -34.68 -40.15 26.38
CA LEU A 13 -33.44 -40.03 25.61
C LEU A 13 -33.03 -41.43 25.12
N PRO A 14 -32.42 -41.54 23.93
CA PRO A 14 -31.24 -42.41 23.78
C PRO A 14 -30.19 -41.79 22.84
N GLU A 15 -28.94 -41.68 23.27
CA GLU A 15 -27.79 -42.57 23.01
C GLU A 15 -26.82 -41.96 21.98
N VAL A 16 -25.65 -41.56 22.47
CA VAL A 16 -24.52 -41.09 21.66
C VAL A 16 -23.66 -42.29 21.31
N VAL A 17 -23.60 -42.63 20.02
CA VAL A 17 -22.69 -43.65 19.48
C VAL A 17 -21.36 -42.96 19.12
N PHE A 18 -20.28 -43.30 19.82
CA PHE A 18 -18.92 -42.93 19.44
C PHE A 18 -18.40 -43.92 18.39
N ILE A 19 -18.21 -43.46 17.15
CA ILE A 19 -17.49 -44.21 16.12
C ILE A 19 -16.04 -43.73 16.11
N LEU A 20 -15.13 -44.60 16.56
CA LEU A 20 -13.68 -44.43 16.45
C LEU A 20 -13.27 -44.75 15.00
N LEU A 21 -12.97 -43.74 14.19
CA LEU A 21 -12.31 -43.93 12.89
C LEU A 21 -10.79 -43.86 13.10
N LEU A 22 -10.15 -45.03 13.07
CA LEU A 22 -8.70 -45.18 13.00
C LEU A 22 -8.19 -44.69 11.63
N ALA A 23 -7.54 -43.53 11.58
CA ALA A 23 -6.80 -43.09 10.40
C ALA A 23 -5.45 -43.82 10.33
N VAL A 24 -5.30 -44.73 9.37
CA VAL A 24 -4.02 -45.32 9.01
C VAL A 24 -3.20 -44.28 8.24
N PHE A 25 -2.18 -43.72 8.86
CA PHE A 25 -1.20 -42.86 8.19
C PHE A 25 -0.23 -43.71 7.39
N VAL A 26 -0.41 -43.80 6.07
CA VAL A 26 0.64 -44.25 5.15
C VAL A 26 1.60 -43.08 4.95
N LYS A 27 2.83 -43.18 5.47
CA LYS A 27 3.91 -42.22 5.19
C LYS A 27 4.33 -42.36 3.72
N PRO A 28 4.27 -41.31 2.89
CA PRO A 28 5.02 -41.28 1.66
C PRO A 28 6.50 -41.08 1.99
N THR A 29 7.32 -41.99 1.47
CA THR A 29 8.79 -41.97 1.49
C THR A 29 9.35 -40.67 0.92
N LEU A 30 10.24 -40.00 1.68
CA LEU A 30 11.04 -38.88 1.17
C LEU A 30 11.96 -39.39 0.04
N SER A 31 11.64 -38.98 -1.18
CA SER A 31 12.59 -38.94 -2.29
C SER A 31 13.07 -37.50 -2.42
N SER A 32 14.37 -37.32 -2.20
CA SER A 32 15.10 -36.06 -2.32
C SER A 32 15.04 -35.53 -3.76
N SER A 33 14.23 -34.50 -4.01
CA SER A 33 14.47 -33.55 -5.10
C SER A 33 14.32 -32.13 -4.56
N LYS A 34 15.49 -31.47 -4.45
CA LYS A 34 15.74 -30.05 -4.21
C LYS A 34 14.53 -29.16 -4.46
N ALA A 35 13.88 -28.71 -3.37
CA ALA A 35 12.84 -27.70 -3.43
C ALA A 35 13.43 -26.39 -3.95
N ALA A 36 12.93 -25.91 -5.10
CA ALA A 36 13.02 -24.50 -5.44
C ALA A 36 12.21 -23.72 -4.38
N PRO A 37 12.67 -22.52 -3.98
CA PRO A 37 11.96 -21.77 -2.94
C PRO A 37 10.56 -21.45 -3.46
N GLU A 38 9.54 -21.82 -2.68
CA GLU A 38 8.23 -21.20 -2.79
C GLU A 38 8.47 -19.70 -2.78
N ALA A 39 8.04 -19.02 -3.84
CA ALA A 39 8.03 -17.56 -3.86
C ALA A 39 7.06 -17.12 -2.76
N GLN A 40 7.61 -16.90 -1.56
CA GLN A 40 6.93 -16.14 -0.53
C GLN A 40 6.59 -14.80 -1.15
N LEU A 41 5.34 -14.34 -0.97
CA LEU A 41 5.01 -12.93 -1.11
C LEU A 41 6.11 -12.17 -0.36
N THR A 42 6.94 -11.43 -1.09
CA THR A 42 7.99 -10.61 -0.51
C THR A 42 7.33 -9.70 0.52
N ASP A 43 7.76 -9.81 1.78
CA ASP A 43 7.44 -8.83 2.82
C ASP A 43 7.61 -7.43 2.21
N VAL A 44 6.54 -6.66 2.14
CA VAL A 44 6.59 -5.27 1.69
C VAL A 44 7.59 -4.56 2.59
N GLU A 45 8.75 -4.19 2.05
CA GLU A 45 9.82 -3.57 2.85
C GLU A 45 9.35 -2.18 3.28
N LEU A 46 9.10 -2.00 4.59
CA LEU A 46 8.61 -0.75 5.16
C LEU A 46 9.76 0.06 5.77
N LYS A 47 9.75 1.37 5.54
CA LYS A 47 10.74 2.33 6.02
C LYS A 47 10.07 3.47 6.79
N CYS A 48 10.77 3.97 7.81
CA CYS A 48 10.42 5.17 8.55
C CYS A 48 11.24 6.38 8.07
N PRO A 49 10.76 7.61 8.31
CA PRO A 49 11.58 8.80 8.09
C PRO A 49 12.87 8.76 8.93
N GLU A 50 13.83 9.63 8.61
CA GLU A 50 15.09 9.73 9.34
C GLU A 50 14.85 9.97 10.84
N ASP A 51 15.65 9.32 11.69
CA ASP A 51 15.53 9.29 13.17
C ASP A 51 14.30 8.58 13.76
N TRP A 52 13.29 8.24 12.96
CA TRP A 52 12.14 7.47 13.43
C TRP A 52 12.45 5.98 13.52
N ILE A 53 11.94 5.34 14.56
CA ILE A 53 12.27 3.95 14.88
C ILE A 53 11.05 3.08 14.59
N ARG A 54 11.24 2.06 13.73
CA ARG A 54 10.17 1.21 13.21
C ARG A 54 9.78 0.09 14.19
N LEU A 55 8.48 -0.14 14.32
CA LEU A 55 7.90 -1.36 14.86
C LEU A 55 6.69 -1.76 14.00
N GLY A 56 6.80 -2.86 13.25
CA GLY A 56 5.75 -3.30 12.33
C GLY A 56 5.48 -2.27 11.24
N THR A 57 4.22 -1.80 11.18
CA THR A 57 3.71 -0.77 10.25
C THR A 57 3.76 0.64 10.82
N LYS A 58 4.34 0.83 12.01
CA LYS A 58 4.40 2.11 12.72
C LYS A 58 5.84 2.57 12.95
N CYS A 59 5.97 3.88 13.05
CA CYS A 59 7.21 4.59 13.32
C CYS A 59 7.03 5.43 14.58
N TYR A 60 8.02 5.37 15.47
CA TYR A 60 7.99 6.07 16.76
C TYR A 60 9.19 7.02 16.90
N LEU A 61 8.94 8.19 17.49
CA LEU A 61 10.00 9.16 17.80
C LEU A 61 9.78 9.79 19.20
N PRO A 62 10.69 9.57 20.16
CA PRO A 62 10.61 10.19 21.47
C PRO A 62 11.22 11.60 21.46
N PHE A 63 10.46 12.59 21.91
CA PHE A 63 10.93 13.97 22.07
C PHE A 63 11.40 14.22 23.50
N ASN A 64 12.63 14.72 23.64
CA ASN A 64 13.24 15.01 24.95
C ASN A 64 12.94 16.42 25.50
N ILE A 65 12.13 17.19 24.78
CA ILE A 65 11.61 18.50 25.23
C ILE A 65 10.36 18.31 26.10
N HIS A 66 10.12 19.24 27.03
CA HIS A 66 8.95 19.18 27.91
C HIS A 66 7.84 20.08 27.37
N GLN A 67 6.66 19.50 27.13
CA GLN A 67 5.48 20.21 26.63
C GLN A 67 4.23 19.73 27.38
N SER A 68 3.18 20.56 27.40
CA SER A 68 1.86 20.09 27.81
C SER A 68 1.32 19.11 26.77
N TRP A 69 0.35 18.27 27.16
CA TRP A 69 -0.26 17.31 26.23
C TRP A 69 -0.76 17.96 24.92
N PRO A 70 -1.52 19.08 24.93
CA PRO A 70 -1.96 19.71 23.68
C PRO A 70 -0.80 20.30 22.85
N PHE A 71 0.24 20.86 23.49
CA PHE A 71 1.43 21.33 22.75
C PHE A 71 2.27 20.17 22.20
N ALA A 72 2.32 19.04 22.90
CA ALA A 72 2.95 17.82 22.42
C ALA A 72 2.22 17.28 21.18
N LEU A 73 0.88 17.23 21.19
CA LEU A 73 0.08 16.84 20.04
C LEU A 73 0.34 17.74 18.82
N THR A 74 0.27 19.06 18.98
CA THR A 74 0.56 20.00 17.89
C THR A 74 2.00 19.88 17.37
N THR A 75 2.95 19.54 18.25
CA THR A 75 4.33 19.25 17.84
C THR A 75 4.39 17.99 16.98
N CYS A 76 3.75 16.89 17.39
CA CYS A 76 3.66 15.68 16.56
C CYS A 76 2.99 15.98 15.21
N GLN A 77 1.90 16.73 15.19
CA GLN A 77 1.17 17.07 13.96
C GLN A 77 2.02 17.86 12.97
N ARG A 78 2.91 18.75 13.45
CA ARG A 78 3.88 19.47 12.60
C ARG A 78 4.84 18.53 11.85
N TYR A 79 5.09 17.33 12.39
CA TYR A 79 5.92 16.30 11.76
C TYR A 79 5.07 15.22 11.05
N GLY A 80 3.81 15.51 10.72
CA GLY A 80 2.92 14.56 10.05
C GLY A 80 2.66 13.31 10.87
N SER A 81 2.53 13.50 12.19
CA SER A 81 2.40 12.43 13.16
C SER A 81 1.39 12.77 14.23
N THR A 82 1.05 11.81 15.08
CA THR A 82 0.16 12.02 16.24
C THR A 82 0.88 11.55 17.51
N LEU A 83 0.32 11.81 18.69
CA LEU A 83 0.87 11.21 19.91
C LEU A 83 0.71 9.67 19.87
N ALA A 84 1.66 8.96 20.46
CA ALA A 84 1.76 7.50 20.32
C ALA A 84 0.47 6.76 20.72
N LYS A 85 0.01 5.89 19.83
CA LYS A 85 -1.19 5.07 19.95
C LYS A 85 -0.79 3.62 20.16
N ILE A 86 -0.88 3.20 21.42
CA ILE A 86 -0.40 1.88 21.84
C ILE A 86 -1.59 0.94 21.90
N GLN A 87 -1.66 0.03 20.93
CA GLN A 87 -2.77 -0.90 20.68
C GLN A 87 -2.36 -2.36 20.83
N THR A 88 -1.13 -2.65 21.29
CA THR A 88 -0.64 -3.99 21.56
C THR A 88 0.34 -4.01 22.72
N GLY A 89 0.45 -5.13 23.43
CA GLY A 89 1.45 -5.31 24.49
C GLY A 89 2.89 -5.25 23.97
N ASN A 90 3.10 -5.64 22.71
CA ASN A 90 4.40 -5.53 22.04
C ASN A 90 4.81 -4.06 21.84
N GLU A 91 3.89 -3.21 21.39
CA GLU A 91 4.12 -1.76 21.30
C GLU A 91 4.43 -1.16 22.68
N ASN A 92 3.71 -1.59 23.74
CA ASN A 92 3.92 -1.10 25.10
C ASN A 92 5.36 -1.38 25.59
N GLN A 93 5.82 -2.62 25.44
CA GLN A 93 7.18 -3.03 25.80
C GLN A 93 8.25 -2.39 24.92
N PHE A 94 7.98 -2.27 23.61
CA PHE A 94 8.87 -1.61 22.67
C PHE A 94 9.10 -0.15 23.05
N ILE A 95 8.03 0.62 23.28
CA ILE A 95 8.15 2.03 23.67
C ILE A 95 8.80 2.15 25.05
N ALA A 96 8.48 1.26 26.02
CA ALA A 96 9.18 1.23 27.30
C ALA A 96 10.69 1.04 27.11
N SER A 97 11.11 0.11 26.25
CA SER A 97 12.52 -0.15 25.95
C SER A 97 13.20 1.04 25.25
N LEU A 98 12.48 1.72 24.36
CA LEU A 98 12.94 2.90 23.66
C LEU A 98 13.23 4.07 24.61
N LEU A 99 12.36 4.24 25.61
CA LEU A 99 12.46 5.26 26.64
C LEU A 99 13.41 4.88 27.79
N SER A 100 13.83 3.61 27.86
CA SER A 100 14.67 3.07 28.95
C SER A 100 16.14 3.49 28.88
N LYS A 101 16.58 4.26 27.86
CA LYS A 101 18.00 4.65 27.66
C LYS A 101 18.68 5.15 28.96
N PRO A 102 19.98 4.86 29.15
CA PRO A 102 20.71 5.18 30.38
C PRO A 102 20.99 6.68 30.50
N GLY A 103 20.02 7.43 31.03
CA GLY A 103 20.22 8.75 31.63
C GLY A 103 20.53 8.63 33.13
N LYS A 104 21.16 9.65 33.72
CA LYS A 104 21.50 9.68 35.15
C LYS A 104 20.28 9.33 36.03
N SER A 105 20.54 8.45 37.00
CA SER A 105 19.61 7.64 37.81
C SER A 105 18.52 8.35 38.65
N THR A 106 18.26 9.64 38.47
CA THR A 106 17.34 10.41 39.33
C THR A 106 16.15 11.06 38.62
N ASP A 107 16.09 11.01 37.29
CA ASP A 107 14.98 11.59 36.53
C ASP A 107 13.78 10.63 36.46
N ILE A 108 12.60 11.12 36.84
CA ILE A 108 11.34 10.42 36.65
C ILE A 108 11.08 10.28 35.13
N LYS A 109 11.03 9.04 34.64
CA LYS A 109 10.83 8.71 33.21
C LYS A 109 9.34 8.66 32.85
N GLU A 110 8.70 9.82 32.85
CA GLU A 110 7.30 10.02 32.45
C GLU A 110 7.21 10.67 31.07
N TYR A 111 6.35 10.10 30.21
CA TYR A 111 6.16 10.56 28.83
C TYR A 111 4.68 10.62 28.47
N TRP A 112 4.24 11.70 27.84
CA TRP A 112 2.89 11.78 27.26
C TRP A 112 2.73 10.78 26.12
N ILE A 113 1.55 10.17 26.08
CA ILE A 113 1.06 9.27 25.04
C ILE A 113 -0.33 9.74 24.58
N GLY A 114 -0.79 9.25 23.44
CA GLY A 114 -1.91 9.84 22.71
C GLY A 114 -3.30 9.53 23.25
N LEU A 115 -3.48 9.12 24.50
CA LEU A 115 -4.78 8.73 25.04
C LEU A 115 -5.37 9.85 25.92
N THR A 116 -6.63 10.17 25.71
CA THR A 116 -7.43 11.05 26.58
C THR A 116 -8.71 10.36 27.04
N VAL A 117 -9.26 10.84 28.15
CA VAL A 117 -10.53 10.39 28.71
C VAL A 117 -11.51 11.55 28.71
N GLU A 118 -12.65 11.35 28.06
CA GLU A 118 -13.79 12.24 28.11
C GLU A 118 -14.85 11.60 29.02
N VAL A 119 -15.37 12.37 29.99
CA VAL A 119 -16.40 11.90 30.91
C VAL A 119 -17.75 12.48 30.46
N LEU A 120 -18.67 11.60 30.08
CA LEU A 120 -20.02 11.96 29.63
C LEU A 120 -21.03 11.17 30.46
N ASP A 121 -21.87 11.86 31.24
CA ASP A 121 -22.99 11.26 31.98
C ASP A 121 -22.62 9.99 32.78
N ASP A 122 -21.53 10.05 33.55
CA ASP A 122 -20.93 8.96 34.35
C ASP A 122 -20.26 7.82 33.55
N ASP A 123 -20.29 7.87 32.22
CA ASP A 123 -19.51 7.00 31.34
C ASP A 123 -18.17 7.63 30.95
N GLU A 124 -17.12 6.82 30.92
CA GLU A 124 -15.79 7.22 30.47
C GLU A 124 -15.53 6.75 29.05
N LEU A 125 -15.32 7.70 28.15
CA LEU A 125 -14.92 7.46 26.77
C LEU A 125 -13.41 7.69 26.62
N TYR A 126 -12.70 6.64 26.22
CA TYR A 126 -11.28 6.71 25.92
C TYR A 126 -11.09 7.01 24.44
N VAL A 127 -10.36 8.08 24.13
CA VAL A 127 -10.16 8.55 22.76
C VAL A 127 -8.67 8.74 22.51
N TRP A 128 -8.18 8.24 21.38
CA TRP A 128 -6.82 8.49 20.93
C TRP A 128 -6.69 9.88 20.29
N SER A 129 -5.48 10.41 20.20
CA SER A 129 -5.20 11.74 19.64
C SER A 129 -5.49 11.86 18.14
N ASP A 130 -5.80 10.76 17.46
CA ASP A 130 -6.32 10.71 16.09
C ASP A 130 -7.86 10.75 16.02
N GLY A 131 -8.56 10.84 17.16
CA GLY A 131 -10.01 10.82 17.29
C GLY A 131 -10.62 9.42 17.35
N THR A 132 -9.82 8.35 17.30
CA THR A 132 -10.36 6.99 17.35
C THR A 132 -10.76 6.61 18.78
N PRO A 133 -12.03 6.17 19.00
CA PRO A 133 -12.44 5.70 20.31
C PRO A 133 -11.84 4.32 20.61
N THR A 134 -11.59 4.03 21.87
CA THR A 134 -11.09 2.73 22.32
C THR A 134 -11.82 2.26 23.57
N SER A 135 -11.94 0.94 23.73
CA SER A 135 -12.64 0.35 24.87
C SER A 135 -11.68 0.15 26.04
N ARG A 136 -12.19 0.38 27.26
CA ARG A 136 -11.50 0.08 28.51
C ARG A 136 -11.02 -1.39 28.63
N TYR A 137 -11.63 -2.31 27.89
CA TYR A 137 -11.31 -3.74 27.97
C TYR A 137 -10.38 -4.26 26.86
N VAL A 138 -10.00 -3.40 25.90
CA VAL A 138 -9.08 -3.73 24.80
C VAL A 138 -7.67 -3.22 25.09
N GLY A 139 -7.48 -2.55 26.23
CA GLY A 139 -6.22 -1.99 26.66
C GLY A 139 -5.23 -3.02 27.18
N PHE A 140 -4.02 -2.99 26.65
CA PHE A 140 -2.87 -3.82 27.08
C PHE A 140 -2.23 -3.31 28.37
N TRP A 141 -2.98 -2.54 29.16
CA TRP A 141 -2.55 -2.01 30.44
C TRP A 141 -2.79 -3.03 31.55
N ARG A 142 -2.14 -2.85 32.70
CA ARG A 142 -2.31 -3.78 33.83
C ARG A 142 -3.71 -3.64 34.43
N GLN A 143 -4.11 -4.63 35.23
CA GLN A 143 -5.32 -4.52 36.03
C GLN A 143 -5.30 -3.21 36.82
N ASP A 144 -6.44 -2.49 36.81
CA ASP A 144 -6.67 -1.18 37.45
C ASP A 144 -5.98 0.03 36.80
N GLN A 145 -5.51 -0.10 35.56
CA GLN A 145 -4.96 1.01 34.76
C GLN A 145 -5.95 1.49 33.68
N PRO A 146 -5.81 2.73 33.18
CA PRO A 146 -4.90 3.77 33.67
C PRO A 146 -5.34 4.31 35.05
N ASN A 147 -4.39 4.53 35.97
CA ASN A 147 -4.74 4.97 37.33
C ASN A 147 -5.30 6.41 37.31
N HIS A 148 -6.47 6.62 37.91
CA HIS A 148 -7.15 7.92 37.98
C HIS A 148 -6.57 8.78 39.12
N LEU A 149 -5.54 9.58 38.83
CA LEU A 149 -4.86 10.38 39.86
C LEU A 149 -5.43 11.81 39.99
N ASN A 150 -5.78 12.48 38.88
CA ASN A 150 -6.67 13.66 38.86
C ASN A 150 -6.90 14.31 37.47
N GLY A 151 -6.61 13.62 36.36
CA GLY A 151 -6.65 14.24 35.03
C GLY A 151 -7.23 13.36 33.95
N THR A 152 -7.24 13.89 32.73
CA THR A 152 -7.85 13.29 31.55
C THR A 152 -6.84 12.88 30.49
N CYS A 153 -5.57 13.28 30.61
CA CYS A 153 -4.53 12.94 29.63
C CYS A 153 -3.63 11.82 30.14
N ALA A 154 -3.38 10.82 29.30
CA ALA A 154 -2.58 9.67 29.66
C ALA A 154 -1.08 9.93 29.47
N LEU A 155 -0.30 9.48 30.45
CA LEU A 155 1.14 9.35 30.36
C LEU A 155 1.57 7.91 30.66
N GLY A 156 2.74 7.54 30.14
CA GLY A 156 3.43 6.31 30.45
C GLY A 156 4.65 6.56 31.32
N LYS A 157 4.74 5.85 32.45
CA LYS A 157 5.93 5.81 33.30
C LYS A 157 6.71 4.52 33.02
N VAL A 158 8.00 4.64 32.72
CA VAL A 158 8.84 3.48 32.43
C VAL A 158 9.22 2.74 33.72
N GLU A 159 8.77 1.50 33.86
CA GLU A 159 9.06 0.63 35.01
C GLU A 159 9.46 -0.77 34.51
N ARG A 160 10.69 -1.21 34.81
CA ARG A 160 11.20 -2.56 34.47
C ARG A 160 10.96 -3.01 33.02
N LYS A 161 11.12 -2.10 32.04
CA LYS A 161 10.87 -2.31 30.58
C LYS A 161 9.39 -2.47 30.20
N ASP A 162 8.50 -1.97 31.03
CA ASP A 162 7.08 -1.87 30.74
C ASP A 162 6.65 -0.40 30.94
N LEU A 163 5.56 0.01 30.29
CA LEU A 163 4.96 1.32 30.51
C LEU A 163 3.78 1.16 31.45
N GLU A 164 3.84 1.85 32.59
CA GLU A 164 2.75 1.98 33.54
C GLU A 164 1.92 3.22 33.19
N TRP A 165 0.63 3.04 32.92
CA TRP A 165 -0.24 4.09 32.40
C TRP A 165 -0.92 4.84 33.54
N ARG A 166 -0.93 6.18 33.45
CA ARG A 166 -1.55 7.05 34.45
C ARG A 166 -2.28 8.20 33.77
N LEU A 167 -3.38 8.64 34.36
CA LEU A 167 -4.07 9.86 33.95
C LEU A 167 -3.62 11.04 34.80
N GLU A 168 -3.31 12.15 34.13
CA GLU A 168 -2.76 13.34 34.75
C GLU A 168 -3.28 14.61 34.07
N THR A 169 -3.13 15.74 34.76
CA THR A 169 -3.52 17.07 34.28
C THR A 169 -2.77 17.40 32.98
N CYS A 170 -3.51 17.59 31.89
CA CYS A 170 -2.96 17.80 30.54
C CYS A 170 -1.97 18.95 30.41
N ASN A 171 -2.02 19.95 31.30
CA ASN A 171 -1.17 21.12 31.29
C ASN A 171 0.24 20.91 31.88
N LEU A 172 0.51 19.75 32.49
CA LEU A 172 1.84 19.46 33.01
C LEU A 172 2.85 19.29 31.87
N LEU A 173 4.03 19.84 32.06
CA LEU A 173 5.11 19.73 31.08
C LEU A 173 5.80 18.38 31.23
N ARG A 174 5.75 17.54 30.18
CA ARG A 174 6.43 16.24 30.11
C ARG A 174 7.03 16.03 28.73
N ARG A 175 8.00 15.12 28.68
CA ARG A 175 8.49 14.54 27.42
C ARG A 175 7.36 13.75 26.76
N PHE A 176 7.45 13.43 25.49
CA PHE A 176 6.36 12.78 24.77
C PHE A 176 6.86 11.91 23.63
N VAL A 177 6.00 11.00 23.16
CA VAL A 177 6.31 10.10 22.05
C VAL A 177 5.32 10.33 20.93
N CYS A 178 5.82 10.58 19.72
CA CYS A 178 5.01 10.67 18.52
C CYS A 178 5.01 9.34 17.75
N GLU A 179 3.94 9.12 16.99
CA GLU A 179 3.70 7.97 16.12
C GLU A 179 3.24 8.42 14.74
N ARG A 180 3.74 7.75 13.69
CA ARG A 180 3.19 7.81 12.33
C ARG A 180 3.27 6.46 11.63
N ALA A 181 2.55 6.31 10.53
CA ALA A 181 2.63 5.11 9.69
C ALA A 181 4.00 5.01 8.99
N ALA A 182 4.50 3.78 8.84
CA ALA A 182 5.64 3.47 7.98
C ALA A 182 5.20 3.46 6.51
N CYS A 183 6.08 3.91 5.62
CA CYS A 183 5.84 3.90 4.18
C CYS A 183 6.56 2.72 3.53
N VAL A 184 6.10 2.30 2.34
CA VAL A 184 6.84 1.33 1.51
C VAL A 184 8.19 1.93 1.12
N GLN A 185 9.24 1.11 1.09
CA GLN A 185 10.57 1.53 0.65
C GLN A 185 10.51 2.13 -0.77
N GLY A 186 11.18 3.26 -0.98
CA GLY A 186 11.08 4.03 -2.23
C GLY A 186 9.88 4.98 -2.29
N SER A 187 9.17 5.19 -1.17
CA SER A 187 8.16 6.25 -1.05
C SER A 187 8.77 7.57 -0.55
N TYR A 188 8.16 8.68 -0.95
CA TYR A 188 8.38 9.99 -0.36
C TYR A 188 7.44 10.21 0.84
N PHE A 189 7.96 10.80 1.91
CA PHE A 189 7.21 11.12 3.13
C PHE A 189 6.72 12.55 3.05
N CYS A 190 5.40 12.74 2.95
CA CYS A 190 4.79 14.05 3.06
C CYS A 190 4.96 14.61 4.48
N SER A 191 5.03 15.94 4.59
CA SER A 191 5.04 16.64 5.88
C SER A 191 3.71 16.48 6.62
N SER A 192 2.61 16.25 5.91
CA SER A 192 1.28 15.94 6.46
C SER A 192 1.18 14.58 7.15
N GLY A 193 2.09 13.65 6.85
CA GLY A 193 2.06 12.28 7.36
C GLY A 193 1.86 11.21 6.29
N SER A 194 1.25 11.59 5.15
CA SER A 194 0.95 10.72 4.02
C SER A 194 2.22 10.22 3.31
N CYS A 195 2.08 9.11 2.59
CA CYS A 195 3.14 8.52 1.77
C CYS A 195 2.74 8.60 0.30
N ILE A 196 3.63 9.07 -0.55
CA ILE A 196 3.45 9.04 -2.01
C ILE A 196 4.61 8.32 -2.67
N SER A 197 4.44 7.90 -3.93
CA SER A 197 5.55 7.37 -4.74
C SER A 197 6.63 8.43 -4.87
N GLU A 198 7.92 8.06 -4.78
CA GLU A 198 9.03 9.00 -5.01
C GLU A 198 8.94 9.70 -6.38
N SER A 199 8.30 9.05 -7.35
CA SER A 199 8.10 9.59 -8.68
C SER A 199 7.05 10.72 -8.77
N LYS A 200 6.29 10.93 -7.68
CA LYS A 200 5.35 12.03 -7.49
C LYS A 200 5.99 13.25 -6.82
N LYS A 201 7.20 13.10 -6.27
CA LYS A 201 7.94 14.25 -5.73
C LYS A 201 8.41 15.14 -6.88
N CYS A 202 8.17 16.44 -6.78
CA CYS A 202 8.60 17.45 -7.75
C CYS A 202 8.06 17.19 -9.17
N ASN A 203 6.81 16.72 -9.28
CA ASN A 203 6.17 16.43 -10.56
C ASN A 203 5.25 17.58 -11.05
N GLY A 204 5.16 18.69 -10.32
CA GLY A 204 4.31 19.84 -10.63
C GLY A 204 2.87 19.72 -10.13
N TYR A 205 2.51 18.63 -9.46
CA TYR A 205 1.18 18.39 -8.91
C TYR A 205 1.25 18.27 -7.39
N ASN A 206 0.19 18.73 -6.73
CA ASN A 206 0.03 18.57 -5.29
C ASN A 206 -0.46 17.14 -4.98
N ASP A 207 0.45 16.17 -4.90
CA ASP A 207 0.16 14.79 -4.53
C ASP A 207 0.21 14.57 -3.01
N CYS A 208 0.99 15.36 -2.28
CA CYS A 208 0.83 15.47 -0.84
C CYS A 208 -0.35 16.40 -0.52
N ASP A 209 -1.22 16.04 0.44
CA ASP A 209 -2.36 16.91 0.82
C ASP A 209 -1.95 18.33 1.26
N ASP A 210 -0.66 18.54 1.57
CA ASP A 210 -0.04 19.77 2.04
C ASP A 210 0.98 20.41 1.07
N GLY A 211 1.21 19.84 -0.11
CA GLY A 211 2.15 20.35 -1.12
C GLY A 211 3.62 20.27 -0.76
N SER A 212 3.97 19.42 0.22
CA SER A 212 5.36 19.21 0.64
C SER A 212 6.21 18.46 -0.40
N ASP A 213 5.59 17.82 -1.38
CA ASP A 213 6.21 17.15 -2.52
C ASP A 213 6.74 18.11 -3.59
N GLU A 214 6.16 19.31 -3.69
CA GLU A 214 6.55 20.34 -4.66
C GLU A 214 7.42 21.45 -4.05
N GLN A 215 7.80 21.30 -2.78
CA GLN A 215 8.65 22.24 -2.07
C GLN A 215 10.13 21.81 -2.15
N ASN A 216 11.02 22.79 -2.33
CA ASN A 216 12.48 22.59 -2.36
C ASN A 216 12.95 21.60 -3.44
N CYS A 217 12.33 21.63 -4.61
CA CYS A 217 12.74 20.83 -5.75
C CYS A 217 14.10 21.29 -6.30
N PRO A 218 15.01 20.36 -6.64
CA PRO A 218 16.27 20.71 -7.31
C PRO A 218 15.97 21.50 -8.58
N GLN A 219 16.79 22.49 -8.91
CA GLN A 219 16.61 23.33 -10.11
C GLN A 219 16.58 22.52 -11.43
N ALA A 220 17.08 21.28 -11.41
CA ALA A 220 17.02 20.30 -12.52
C ALA A 220 15.67 19.56 -12.64
N PHE A 221 14.77 19.68 -11.66
CA PHE A 221 13.36 19.29 -11.72
C PHE A 221 12.53 20.45 -12.25
N GLN A 222 12.89 20.95 -13.44
CA GLN A 222 12.06 21.96 -14.09
C GLN A 222 10.74 21.32 -14.55
N PRO A 223 9.58 21.92 -14.23
CA PRO A 223 8.24 21.36 -14.45
C PRO A 223 7.78 21.37 -15.92
N ASN A 224 8.66 21.65 -16.89
CA ASN A 224 8.22 21.98 -18.24
C ASN A 224 7.85 20.76 -19.10
N CYS A 225 8.15 19.52 -18.66
CA CYS A 225 7.83 18.31 -19.42
C CYS A 225 7.59 17.05 -18.58
N ARG A 226 7.10 17.21 -17.35
CA ARG A 226 6.53 16.11 -16.57
C ARG A 226 5.02 16.30 -16.50
N THR A 227 4.26 15.31 -16.96
CA THR A 227 2.79 15.39 -16.97
C THR A 227 2.14 14.10 -16.50
N TYR A 228 0.98 14.23 -15.88
CA TYR A 228 0.10 13.12 -15.54
C TYR A 228 -1.23 13.32 -16.28
N GLU A 229 -1.48 12.49 -17.29
CA GLU A 229 -2.70 12.58 -18.10
C GLU A 229 -3.64 11.43 -17.76
N LYS A 230 -4.79 11.79 -17.20
CA LYS A 230 -5.89 10.87 -16.93
C LYS A 230 -7.02 11.11 -17.93
N GLY A 231 -7.44 10.08 -18.65
CA GLY A 231 -8.51 10.22 -19.64
C GLY A 231 -8.66 9.04 -20.58
N GLU A 232 -9.48 9.20 -21.61
CA GLU A 232 -9.69 8.17 -22.63
C GLU A 232 -8.81 8.33 -23.86
N SER A 233 -8.20 9.50 -24.05
CA SER A 233 -7.25 9.77 -25.13
C SER A 233 -6.49 11.07 -24.87
N GLY A 234 -5.38 11.24 -25.56
CA GLY A 234 -4.58 12.46 -25.50
C GLY A 234 -3.48 12.51 -26.54
N VAL A 235 -2.76 13.62 -26.56
CA VAL A 235 -1.64 13.88 -27.47
C VAL A 235 -0.48 14.39 -26.64
N LEU A 236 0.67 13.73 -26.77
CA LEU A 236 1.93 14.15 -26.15
C LEU A 236 2.86 14.67 -27.24
N SER A 237 3.67 15.66 -26.91
CA SER A 237 4.72 16.14 -27.82
C SER A 237 5.95 16.55 -27.03
N SER A 238 7.12 16.45 -27.65
CA SER A 238 8.36 16.96 -27.05
C SER A 238 8.25 18.46 -26.80
N PRO A 239 9.01 19.01 -25.82
CA PRO A 239 9.09 20.46 -25.64
C PRO A 239 9.41 21.17 -26.96
N ASN A 240 8.74 22.30 -27.20
CA ASN A 240 8.89 23.14 -28.39
C ASN A 240 8.45 22.54 -29.73
N TYR A 241 7.94 21.29 -29.78
CA TYR A 241 7.47 20.66 -31.01
C TYR A 241 6.47 21.57 -31.75
N PRO A 242 6.61 21.78 -33.08
CA PRO A 242 7.48 21.06 -34.04
C PRO A 242 8.92 21.62 -34.17
N ASN A 243 9.29 22.61 -33.36
CA ASN A 243 10.67 23.07 -33.28
C ASN A 243 11.52 22.10 -32.44
N SER A 244 12.82 22.29 -32.47
CA SER A 244 13.76 21.43 -31.77
C SER A 244 13.57 21.48 -30.26
N TYR A 245 13.62 20.31 -29.60
CA TYR A 245 13.55 20.21 -28.14
C TYR A 245 14.78 20.85 -27.47
N ASP A 246 14.76 21.00 -26.14
CA ASP A 246 15.88 21.56 -25.39
C ASP A 246 16.92 20.49 -25.00
N PRO A 247 18.20 20.84 -24.77
CA PRO A 247 19.18 19.88 -24.27
C PRO A 247 18.99 19.63 -22.75
N ASN A 248 19.54 18.52 -22.26
CA ASN A 248 19.53 18.07 -20.86
C ASN A 248 18.12 17.84 -20.27
N LEU A 249 17.18 17.41 -21.10
CA LEU A 249 15.83 17.08 -20.67
C LEU A 249 15.79 15.74 -19.95
N ASN A 250 14.89 15.64 -18.97
CA ASN A 250 14.54 14.39 -18.29
C ASN A 250 13.02 14.35 -18.07
N CYS A 251 12.31 14.32 -19.20
CA CYS A 251 10.86 14.36 -19.29
C CYS A 251 10.25 13.01 -18.92
N ARG A 252 9.07 13.06 -18.28
CA ARG A 252 8.34 11.87 -17.84
C ARG A 252 6.84 12.14 -17.90
N HIS A 253 6.16 11.43 -18.78
CA HIS A 253 4.71 11.50 -18.96
C HIS A 253 4.08 10.20 -18.46
N VAL A 254 3.10 10.32 -17.57
CA VAL A 254 2.33 9.18 -17.05
C VAL A 254 0.94 9.24 -17.63
N LEU A 255 0.51 8.14 -18.26
CA LEU A 255 -0.80 8.00 -18.87
C LEU A 255 -1.65 7.05 -18.03
N GLU A 256 -2.87 7.46 -17.69
CA GLU A 256 -3.84 6.66 -16.94
C GLU A 256 -5.19 6.64 -17.66
N GLY A 257 -5.59 5.45 -18.11
CA GLY A 257 -6.90 5.18 -18.70
C GLY A 257 -7.93 4.74 -17.66
N PRO A 258 -9.22 4.68 -18.02
CA PRO A 258 -10.27 4.13 -17.17
C PRO A 258 -9.96 2.71 -16.70
N ILE A 259 -10.58 2.29 -15.60
CA ILE A 259 -10.53 0.90 -15.12
C ILE A 259 -11.06 -0.02 -16.22
N ASN A 260 -10.47 -1.23 -16.36
CA ASN A 260 -10.78 -2.19 -17.43
C ASN A 260 -10.45 -1.68 -18.85
N SER A 261 -9.43 -0.83 -18.96
CA SER A 261 -8.85 -0.42 -20.22
C SER A 261 -7.35 -0.70 -20.26
N ARG A 262 -6.77 -0.59 -21.43
CA ARG A 262 -5.32 -0.51 -21.65
C ARG A 262 -4.99 0.68 -22.55
N ILE A 263 -3.75 1.13 -22.52
CA ILE A 263 -3.29 2.26 -23.32
C ILE A 263 -2.72 1.75 -24.64
N GLU A 264 -3.24 2.29 -25.75
CA GLU A 264 -2.67 2.15 -27.07
C GLU A 264 -2.01 3.47 -27.47
N LEU A 265 -0.69 3.49 -27.57
CA LEU A 265 0.14 4.63 -27.92
C LEU A 265 0.62 4.50 -29.36
N THR A 266 0.32 5.51 -30.18
CA THR A 266 0.75 5.64 -31.57
C THR A 266 1.80 6.74 -31.68
N ILE A 267 2.95 6.40 -32.25
CA ILE A 267 4.04 7.33 -32.55
C ILE A 267 3.82 7.84 -33.97
N GLU A 268 3.38 9.10 -34.12
CA GLU A 268 3.13 9.69 -35.44
C GLU A 268 4.39 10.31 -36.04
N HIS A 269 5.15 11.04 -35.23
CA HIS A 269 6.40 11.67 -35.62
C HIS A 269 7.46 11.41 -34.56
N PHE A 270 8.67 11.04 -34.99
CA PHE A 270 9.79 10.78 -34.10
C PHE A 270 11.12 11.05 -34.79
N GLU A 271 11.83 12.07 -34.32
CA GLU A 271 13.14 12.49 -34.79
C GLU A 271 13.94 13.01 -33.59
N THR A 272 14.95 12.23 -33.18
CA THR A 272 15.82 12.47 -32.02
C THR A 272 17.27 12.23 -32.42
N GLU A 273 18.23 12.70 -31.62
CA GLU A 273 19.62 12.34 -31.84
C GLU A 273 19.81 10.81 -31.71
N PRO A 274 20.45 10.13 -32.69
CA PRO A 274 20.69 8.70 -32.60
C PRO A 274 21.62 8.36 -31.44
N ASP A 275 21.26 7.32 -30.67
CA ASP A 275 22.03 6.72 -29.57
C ASP A 275 22.26 7.57 -28.31
N PHE A 276 22.12 8.89 -28.39
CA PHE A 276 22.30 9.82 -27.26
C PHE A 276 20.98 10.24 -26.63
N ASP A 277 19.99 10.61 -27.45
CA ASP A 277 18.68 11.03 -27.00
C ASP A 277 17.69 9.88 -27.09
N VAL A 278 17.19 9.43 -25.93
CA VAL A 278 16.46 8.17 -25.83
C VAL A 278 15.07 8.37 -25.26
N MET A 279 14.06 7.90 -26.01
CA MET A 279 12.71 7.67 -25.51
C MET A 279 12.57 6.23 -25.02
N THR A 280 12.10 6.07 -23.79
CA THR A 280 11.80 4.78 -23.17
C THR A 280 10.32 4.70 -22.85
N ILE A 281 9.64 3.69 -23.38
CA ILE A 281 8.23 3.41 -23.14
C ILE A 281 8.15 2.24 -22.18
N LEU A 282 7.46 2.46 -21.06
CA LEU A 282 7.36 1.56 -19.92
C LEU A 282 5.90 1.14 -19.71
N ASP A 283 5.71 -0.15 -19.43
CA ASP A 283 4.45 -0.75 -19.02
C ASP A 283 4.37 -0.85 -17.50
N GLY A 284 3.22 -0.55 -16.89
CA GLY A 284 3.00 -0.74 -15.46
C GLY A 284 2.65 0.52 -14.67
N GLY A 285 2.62 0.37 -13.35
CA GLY A 285 2.05 1.35 -12.42
C GLY A 285 2.93 2.56 -12.07
N PRO A 286 2.42 3.49 -11.23
CA PRO A 286 3.07 4.77 -10.95
C PRO A 286 4.33 4.65 -10.07
N ALA A 287 4.70 3.44 -9.64
CA ALA A 287 5.90 3.16 -8.86
C ALA A 287 6.97 2.53 -9.77
N GLU A 288 8.19 3.09 -9.77
CA GLU A 288 9.27 2.70 -10.69
C GLU A 288 9.61 1.19 -10.63
N ASN A 289 9.47 0.58 -9.46
CA ASN A 289 9.72 -0.85 -9.20
C ASN A 289 8.69 -1.81 -9.84
N SER A 290 7.55 -1.29 -10.34
CA SER A 290 6.48 -2.04 -10.99
C SER A 290 6.41 -1.83 -12.50
N THR A 291 7.44 -1.19 -13.08
CA THR A 291 7.46 -0.83 -14.51
C THR A 291 8.41 -1.70 -15.31
N ILE A 292 8.01 -2.09 -16.52
CA ILE A 292 8.77 -2.93 -17.45
C ILE A 292 9.02 -2.15 -18.74
N VAL A 293 10.25 -2.17 -19.27
CA VAL A 293 10.55 -1.51 -20.55
C VAL A 293 9.91 -2.28 -21.70
N ILE A 294 8.96 -1.66 -22.40
CA ILE A 294 8.38 -2.18 -23.64
C ILE A 294 9.33 -1.92 -24.80
N LYS A 295 9.81 -0.67 -24.90
CA LYS A 295 10.61 -0.22 -26.04
C LYS A 295 11.53 0.95 -25.69
N ARG A 296 12.71 0.95 -26.30
CA ARG A 296 13.63 2.09 -26.34
C ARG A 296 13.80 2.54 -27.79
N LEU A 297 13.75 3.85 -28.01
CA LEU A 297 13.78 4.49 -29.33
C LEU A 297 14.77 5.66 -29.30
N SER A 298 15.50 5.83 -30.39
CA SER A 298 16.43 6.95 -30.66
C SER A 298 16.58 7.08 -32.18
N GLY A 299 17.05 8.23 -32.67
CA GLY A 299 17.14 8.51 -34.11
C GLY A 299 15.78 8.88 -34.72
N SER A 300 15.55 8.48 -35.97
CA SER A 300 14.31 8.74 -36.72
C SER A 300 13.50 7.47 -36.99
N LEU A 301 12.17 7.61 -37.05
CA LEU A 301 11.26 6.53 -37.47
C LEU A 301 10.56 6.88 -38.79
N ASP A 302 10.75 6.04 -39.80
CA ASP A 302 10.15 6.25 -41.13
C ASP A 302 8.67 5.81 -41.21
N THR A 303 8.20 5.02 -40.24
CA THR A 303 6.83 4.47 -40.22
C THR A 303 6.24 4.61 -38.83
N ALA A 304 4.97 5.01 -38.76
CA ALA A 304 4.22 5.07 -37.51
C ALA A 304 4.18 3.71 -36.83
N GLN A 305 4.36 3.71 -35.51
CA GLN A 305 4.34 2.49 -34.71
C GLN A 305 3.31 2.61 -33.61
N THR A 306 2.61 1.50 -33.34
CA THR A 306 1.63 1.42 -32.27
C THR A 306 2.12 0.42 -31.22
N ILE A 307 2.04 0.85 -29.97
CA ILE A 307 2.48 0.11 -28.80
C ILE A 307 1.32 0.04 -27.83
N THR A 308 1.11 -1.12 -27.21
CA THR A 308 -0.03 -1.34 -26.31
C THR A 308 0.49 -1.77 -24.94
N SER A 309 -0.01 -1.15 -23.86
CA SER A 309 0.29 -1.56 -22.48
C SER A 309 -0.50 -2.80 -22.09
N SER A 310 -0.08 -3.43 -21.00
CA SER A 310 -0.81 -4.53 -20.36
C SER A 310 -1.85 -4.06 -19.36
N THR A 311 -1.63 -2.90 -18.74
CA THR A 311 -2.53 -2.29 -17.74
C THR A 311 -3.17 -1.02 -18.29
N ASN A 312 -4.06 -0.39 -17.50
CA ASN A 312 -4.60 0.93 -17.80
C ASN A 312 -3.57 2.06 -17.63
N MET A 313 -2.29 1.74 -17.43
CA MET A 313 -1.22 2.72 -17.25
C MET A 313 -0.05 2.49 -18.21
N MET A 314 0.57 3.58 -18.66
CA MET A 314 1.78 3.59 -19.48
C MET A 314 2.64 4.81 -19.12
N ILE A 315 3.96 4.67 -19.14
CA ILE A 315 4.89 5.78 -18.89
C ILE A 315 5.77 6.00 -20.11
N VAL A 316 5.89 7.26 -20.53
CA VAL A 316 6.79 7.71 -21.60
C VAL A 316 7.87 8.57 -20.98
N GLN A 317 9.12 8.12 -21.07
CA GLN A 317 10.29 8.84 -20.57
C GLN A 317 11.16 9.30 -21.73
N PHE A 318 11.58 10.56 -21.73
CA PHE A 318 12.46 11.13 -22.75
C PHE A 318 13.64 11.83 -22.08
N ARG A 319 14.85 11.38 -22.42
CA ARG A 319 16.11 11.91 -21.88
C ARG A 319 16.99 12.40 -23.00
N THR A 320 17.53 13.61 -22.84
CA THR A 320 18.46 14.22 -23.80
C THR A 320 19.78 14.60 -23.15
N ASP A 321 20.84 14.66 -23.95
CA ASP A 321 22.17 15.05 -23.50
C ASP A 321 22.43 16.57 -23.65
N ALA A 322 23.69 17.02 -23.50
CA ALA A 322 24.03 18.43 -23.50
C ALA A 322 24.18 19.07 -24.91
N GLN A 323 24.07 18.31 -25.99
CA GLN A 323 24.29 18.76 -27.37
C GLN A 323 23.13 18.35 -28.28
N SER A 324 23.07 18.96 -29.47
CA SER A 324 22.22 18.60 -30.63
C SER A 324 20.73 18.33 -30.37
N ASN A 325 19.85 19.18 -30.93
CA ASN A 325 18.40 18.98 -30.85
C ASN A 325 17.80 18.71 -32.23
N ALA A 326 17.10 17.60 -32.40
CA ALA A 326 16.26 17.33 -33.56
C ALA A 326 14.83 17.87 -33.34
N ARG A 327 13.93 17.70 -34.32
CA ARG A 327 12.54 18.20 -34.25
C ARG A 327 11.70 17.59 -33.14
N GLY A 328 12.12 16.46 -32.57
CA GLY A 328 11.46 15.79 -31.48
C GLY A 328 10.36 14.86 -31.94
N TRP A 329 9.27 14.79 -31.19
CA TRP A 329 8.28 13.74 -31.34
C TRP A 329 6.86 14.20 -31.03
N GLN A 330 5.89 13.51 -31.65
CA GLN A 330 4.47 13.63 -31.34
C GLN A 330 3.83 12.25 -31.27
N LEU A 331 3.16 12.00 -30.15
CA LEU A 331 2.51 10.74 -29.82
C LEU A 331 1.02 10.98 -29.62
N LYS A 332 0.19 10.03 -30.03
CA LYS A 332 -1.23 9.99 -29.69
C LYS A 332 -1.51 8.75 -28.89
N TRP A 333 -2.29 8.87 -27.83
CA TRP A 333 -2.69 7.71 -27.03
C TRP A 333 -4.21 7.63 -26.92
N ARG A 334 -4.72 6.41 -26.78
CA ARG A 334 -6.12 6.15 -26.45
C ARG A 334 -6.24 4.99 -25.49
N ALA A 335 -7.22 5.08 -24.60
CA ALA A 335 -7.68 3.95 -23.82
C ALA A 335 -8.54 3.06 -24.70
N VAL A 336 -8.18 1.78 -24.78
CA VAL A 336 -9.01 0.77 -25.43
C VAL A 336 -9.56 -0.18 -24.38
N PRO A 337 -10.86 -0.51 -24.42
CA PRO A 337 -11.45 -1.46 -23.49
C PRO A 337 -10.66 -2.77 -23.52
N PHE A 338 -10.29 -3.25 -22.33
CA PHE A 338 -9.59 -4.51 -22.16
C PHE A 338 -10.31 -5.32 -21.08
N THR A 339 -11.04 -6.33 -21.53
CA THR A 339 -11.66 -7.33 -20.68
C THR A 339 -11.02 -8.68 -20.99
N CYS A 340 -10.42 -9.30 -19.99
CA CYS A 340 -10.04 -10.70 -20.03
C CYS A 340 -10.38 -11.36 -18.69
N GLY A 341 -10.86 -12.61 -18.75
CA GLY A 341 -11.50 -13.25 -17.60
C GLY A 341 -13.03 -13.26 -17.71
N GLY A 342 -13.70 -13.63 -16.63
CA GLY A 342 -15.17 -13.71 -16.58
C GLY A 342 -15.70 -14.54 -15.42
N HIS A 343 -17.01 -14.43 -15.20
CA HIS A 343 -17.74 -15.22 -14.20
C HIS A 343 -18.51 -16.33 -14.89
N TYR A 344 -18.31 -17.56 -14.44
CA TYR A 344 -18.91 -18.76 -14.99
C TYR A 344 -19.65 -19.51 -13.90
N THR A 345 -20.88 -19.93 -14.20
CA THR A 345 -21.59 -20.91 -13.38
C THR A 345 -21.34 -22.31 -13.96
N ALA A 346 -20.76 -23.19 -13.16
CA ALA A 346 -20.44 -24.56 -13.54
C ALA A 346 -21.72 -25.30 -13.97
N GLN A 347 -21.67 -25.90 -15.16
CA GLN A 347 -22.78 -26.66 -15.74
C GLN A 347 -22.37 -28.13 -15.94
N ALA A 348 -23.35 -29.00 -16.18
CA ALA A 348 -23.14 -30.43 -16.38
C ALA A 348 -22.40 -30.77 -17.70
N TYR A 349 -22.25 -29.80 -18.60
CA TYR A 349 -21.55 -29.95 -19.87
C TYR A 349 -20.25 -29.13 -19.87
N ILE A 350 -19.31 -29.52 -20.72
CA ILE A 350 -17.99 -28.87 -20.83
C ILE A 350 -18.16 -27.43 -21.31
N GLN A 351 -17.68 -26.49 -20.51
CA GLN A 351 -17.56 -25.08 -20.86
C GLN A 351 -16.09 -24.78 -21.19
N SER A 352 -15.85 -24.09 -22.30
CA SER A 352 -14.51 -23.70 -22.73
C SER A 352 -14.33 -22.18 -22.61
N PHE A 353 -13.17 -21.78 -22.10
CA PHE A 353 -12.71 -20.40 -22.10
C PHE A 353 -11.24 -20.40 -22.54
N VAL A 354 -10.83 -19.34 -23.22
CA VAL A 354 -9.51 -19.22 -23.82
C VAL A 354 -8.80 -17.98 -23.30
N SER A 355 -7.47 -18.02 -23.27
CA SER A 355 -6.65 -16.85 -23.00
C SER A 355 -6.91 -15.76 -24.06
N PRO A 356 -6.83 -14.48 -23.70
CA PRO A 356 -6.99 -13.40 -24.67
C PRO A 356 -5.97 -13.54 -25.81
N GLY A 357 -6.45 -13.42 -27.04
CA GLY A 357 -5.61 -13.53 -28.24
C GLY A 357 -5.44 -14.94 -28.80
N TYR A 358 -5.90 -16.00 -28.11
CA TYR A 358 -5.82 -17.38 -28.63
C TYR A 358 -6.46 -17.49 -30.02
N PRO A 359 -5.81 -18.14 -31.01
CA PRO A 359 -4.60 -18.97 -30.93
C PRO A 359 -3.26 -18.21 -31.09
N LYS A 360 -3.27 -16.88 -31.16
CA LYS A 360 -2.05 -16.05 -31.22
C LYS A 360 -1.45 -15.88 -29.82
N THR A 361 -0.19 -15.47 -29.75
CA THR A 361 0.49 -15.14 -28.48
C THR A 361 -0.26 -14.03 -27.76
N PHE A 362 -0.54 -14.23 -26.47
CA PHE A 362 -1.12 -13.20 -25.62
C PHE A 362 -0.08 -12.12 -25.33
N SER A 363 -0.52 -10.87 -25.13
CA SER A 363 0.37 -9.77 -24.75
C SER A 363 0.98 -10.03 -23.37
N ASN A 364 2.28 -9.75 -23.20
CA ASN A 364 2.95 -9.87 -21.90
C ASN A 364 2.23 -9.02 -20.83
N GLY A 365 2.14 -9.51 -19.59
CA GLY A 365 1.61 -8.76 -18.46
C GLY A 365 0.08 -8.75 -18.29
N ALA A 366 -0.67 -9.52 -19.09
CA ALA A 366 -2.13 -9.62 -18.92
C ALA A 366 -2.50 -10.38 -17.63
N GLU A 367 -3.20 -9.71 -16.71
CA GLU A 367 -3.82 -10.36 -15.54
C GLU A 367 -5.29 -10.65 -15.83
N CYS A 368 -5.63 -11.93 -16.02
CA CYS A 368 -6.98 -12.37 -16.33
C CYS A 368 -7.51 -13.26 -15.22
N VAL A 369 -8.70 -12.94 -14.72
CA VAL A 369 -9.34 -13.68 -13.62
C VAL A 369 -10.62 -14.36 -14.12
N TRP A 370 -10.64 -15.69 -14.05
CA TRP A 370 -11.84 -16.50 -14.31
C TRP A 370 -12.38 -17.03 -12.99
N THR A 371 -13.58 -16.59 -12.62
CA THR A 371 -14.28 -17.09 -11.43
C THR A 371 -15.28 -18.15 -11.85
N VAL A 372 -15.14 -19.37 -11.35
CA VAL A 372 -16.09 -20.47 -11.62
C VAL A 372 -16.84 -20.80 -10.34
N GLU A 373 -18.13 -20.47 -10.31
CA GLU A 373 -19.03 -20.80 -9.19
C GLU A 373 -19.72 -22.14 -9.43
N THR A 374 -19.89 -22.92 -8.37
CA THR A 374 -20.61 -24.20 -8.39
C THR A 374 -21.60 -24.27 -7.24
N THR A 375 -22.59 -25.16 -7.35
CA THR A 375 -23.57 -25.35 -6.27
C THR A 375 -22.91 -26.05 -5.07
N PRO A 376 -23.34 -25.76 -3.82
CA PRO A 376 -22.76 -26.40 -2.64
C PRO A 376 -22.79 -27.93 -2.72
N GLY A 377 -21.63 -28.56 -2.57
CA GLY A 377 -21.47 -30.02 -2.63
C GLY A 377 -21.05 -30.58 -4.00
N GLN A 378 -20.91 -29.74 -5.02
CA GLN A 378 -20.35 -30.12 -6.32
C GLN A 378 -18.87 -29.73 -6.43
N VAL A 379 -18.13 -30.43 -7.30
CA VAL A 379 -16.70 -30.19 -7.56
C VAL A 379 -16.54 -29.83 -9.03
N VAL A 380 -15.71 -28.83 -9.32
CA VAL A 380 -15.36 -28.40 -10.68
C VAL A 380 -14.13 -29.17 -11.15
N SER A 381 -14.19 -29.73 -12.37
CA SER A 381 -13.04 -30.35 -13.04
C SER A 381 -12.60 -29.47 -14.20
N LEU A 382 -11.32 -29.07 -14.21
CA LEU A 382 -10.73 -28.31 -15.30
C LEU A 382 -9.95 -29.25 -16.24
N VAL A 383 -10.12 -29.08 -17.55
CA VAL A 383 -9.41 -29.84 -18.57
C VAL A 383 -8.69 -28.87 -19.50
N PHE A 384 -7.37 -29.01 -19.63
CA PHE A 384 -6.55 -28.17 -20.51
C PHE A 384 -6.39 -28.85 -21.87
N GLY A 385 -6.90 -28.23 -22.93
CA GLY A 385 -6.79 -28.77 -24.30
C GLY A 385 -5.46 -28.43 -24.98
N HIS A 386 -5.07 -27.15 -24.93
CA HIS A 386 -3.78 -26.65 -25.42
C HIS A 386 -3.13 -25.77 -24.36
N SER A 387 -1.86 -26.03 -24.05
CA SER A 387 -1.07 -25.22 -23.11
C SER A 387 0.32 -24.97 -23.70
N SER A 388 0.61 -23.72 -24.01
CA SER A 388 1.95 -23.24 -24.36
C SER A 388 2.21 -21.98 -23.53
N ILE A 389 3.07 -22.10 -22.52
CA ILE A 389 3.61 -20.98 -21.75
C ILE A 389 5.09 -20.98 -22.10
N VAL A 390 5.54 -19.96 -22.82
CA VAL A 390 6.95 -19.79 -23.22
C VAL A 390 7.61 -18.81 -22.27
#